data_AF-A0A962HUM2-F1
#
_entry.id   AF-A0A962HUM2-F1
#
_cell.length_a   1.000
_cell.length_b   1.000
_cell.length_c   1.000
_cell.angle_alpha   90.00
_cell.angle_beta   90.00
_cell.angle_gamma   90.00
#
_symmetry.space_group_name_H-M   'P 1'
#
loop_
_entity.id
_entity.type
_entity.pdbx_description
1 polymer ?
#
loop_
_entity_poly.entity_id
_entity_poly.type
_entity_poly.pdbx_seq_one_letter_code
_entity_poly.pdbx_strand_id
1 'polypeptide(L)'
;MVESWDAAAYAKQTPETGTPIAGDNPVYLPDPVTDATVRMLVELAAQVWIDRERLLVLETLLAEHGVVTRAAVESFKPSVQQAQEFKAQRNQFIEEVFKSLRTIPVG
;
A
#
# COMPACT_ATOMS: atom_id res chain seq x y z
N MET A 1 20.52 -7.48 -26.82
CA MET A 1 19.08 -7.50 -27.16
C MET A 1 18.37 -7.57 -25.83
N VAL A 2 18.07 -6.42 -25.23
CA VAL A 2 17.44 -6.34 -23.90
C VAL A 2 15.96 -6.14 -24.16
N GLU A 3 15.16 -7.07 -23.66
CA GLU A 3 13.72 -7.16 -23.91
C GLU A 3 13.01 -5.85 -23.57
N SER A 4 12.16 -5.41 -24.49
CA SER A 4 11.27 -4.27 -24.31
C SER A 4 10.30 -4.58 -23.18
N TRP A 5 10.43 -3.84 -22.08
CA TRP A 5 9.48 -3.85 -20.98
C TRP A 5 8.11 -3.39 -21.48
N ASP A 6 7.15 -4.32 -21.53
CA ASP A 6 5.77 -4.00 -21.87
C ASP A 6 5.03 -3.50 -20.63
N ALA A 7 5.11 -2.18 -20.41
CA ALA A 7 4.40 -1.48 -19.34
C ALA A 7 2.86 -1.65 -19.42
N ALA A 8 2.32 -2.08 -20.57
CA ALA A 8 0.88 -2.29 -20.74
C ALA A 8 0.40 -3.60 -20.08
N ALA A 9 1.28 -4.57 -19.84
CA ALA A 9 0.93 -5.85 -19.23
C ALA A 9 0.58 -5.72 -17.73
N TYR A 10 1.15 -4.73 -17.04
CA TYR A 10 0.89 -4.45 -15.62
C TYR A 10 -0.31 -3.51 -15.39
N ALA A 11 -0.72 -2.72 -16.39
CA ALA A 11 -1.85 -1.81 -16.28
C ALA A 11 -3.22 -2.52 -16.20
N LYS A 12 -3.27 -3.84 -16.40
CA LYS A 12 -4.52 -4.63 -16.50
C LYS A 12 -4.69 -5.71 -15.44
N GLN A 13 -3.85 -5.75 -14.42
CA GLN A 13 -3.98 -6.72 -13.34
C GLN A 13 -4.42 -6.00 -12.07
N THR A 14 -5.71 -5.66 -12.01
CA THR A 14 -6.38 -5.59 -10.73
C THR A 14 -6.36 -7.00 -10.13
N PRO A 15 -5.77 -7.21 -8.96
CA PRO A 15 -5.97 -8.45 -8.23
C PRO A 15 -7.46 -8.54 -7.90
N GLU A 16 -7.99 -9.75 -7.83
CA GLU A 16 -9.40 -10.08 -7.68
C GLU A 16 -10.24 -9.97 -8.98
N THR A 17 -10.91 -11.06 -9.31
CA THR A 17 -11.78 -11.30 -10.48
C THR A 17 -13.09 -10.50 -10.41
N GLY A 18 -13.03 -9.20 -10.09
CA GLY A 18 -14.17 -8.30 -10.01
C GLY A 18 -14.19 -7.35 -11.20
N THR A 19 -15.36 -7.16 -11.80
CA THR A 19 -15.62 -5.98 -12.64
C THR A 19 -15.27 -4.73 -11.84
N PRO A 20 -14.55 -3.73 -12.40
CA PRO A 20 -14.33 -2.46 -11.72
C PRO A 20 -15.65 -1.93 -11.18
N ILE A 21 -15.71 -1.64 -9.88
CA ILE A 21 -16.96 -1.24 -9.22
C ILE A 21 -17.51 0.06 -9.84
N ALA A 22 -16.65 0.88 -10.47
CA ALA A 22 -17.05 1.87 -11.47
C ALA A 22 -15.86 2.27 -12.38
N GLY A 23 -16.13 3.09 -13.41
CA GLY A 23 -15.12 3.67 -14.32
C GLY A 23 -14.17 4.68 -13.67
N ASP A 24 -13.40 5.44 -14.47
CA ASP A 24 -12.27 6.28 -14.02
C ASP A 24 -12.57 7.26 -12.85
N ASN A 25 -13.83 7.67 -12.70
CA ASN A 25 -14.34 8.40 -11.53
C ASN A 25 -15.57 7.69 -10.94
N PRO A 26 -15.37 6.71 -10.03
CA PRO A 26 -16.46 6.08 -9.32
C PRO A 26 -17.19 7.06 -8.40
N VAL A 27 -18.51 7.01 -8.40
CA VAL A 27 -19.35 7.56 -7.32
C VAL A 27 -19.86 6.36 -6.54
N TYR A 28 -19.43 6.24 -5.29
CA TYR A 28 -19.77 5.17 -4.37
C TYR A 28 -20.96 5.53 -3.47
N LEU A 29 -21.06 6.79 -3.04
CA LEU A 29 -22.06 7.27 -2.10
C LEU A 29 -22.72 8.59 -2.55
N PRO A 30 -23.94 8.91 -2.07
CA PRO A 30 -24.67 10.12 -2.48
C PRO A 30 -24.14 11.41 -1.85
N ASP A 31 -23.63 11.35 -0.62
CA ASP A 31 -23.07 12.51 0.06
C ASP A 31 -21.62 12.77 -0.43
N PRO A 32 -21.29 13.96 -0.96
CA PRO A 32 -20.00 14.21 -1.58
C PRO A 32 -18.80 14.04 -0.65
N VAL A 33 -18.95 14.36 0.64
CA VAL A 33 -17.88 14.24 1.64
C VAL A 33 -17.63 12.77 1.97
N THR A 34 -18.71 12.02 2.15
CA THR A 34 -18.66 10.58 2.44
C THR A 34 -18.15 9.80 1.21
N ASP A 35 -18.55 10.19 0.01
CA ASP A 35 -18.07 9.62 -1.26
C ASP A 35 -16.57 9.84 -1.45
N ALA A 36 -16.09 11.08 -1.26
CA ALA A 36 -14.67 11.40 -1.30
C ALA A 36 -13.87 10.60 -0.26
N THR A 37 -14.45 10.35 0.91
CA THR A 37 -13.82 9.53 1.97
C THR A 37 -13.68 8.07 1.53
N VAL A 38 -14.73 7.48 0.94
CA VAL A 38 -14.67 6.10 0.42
C VAL A 38 -13.66 5.99 -0.71
N ARG A 39 -13.62 6.97 -1.63
CA ARG A 39 -12.65 6.99 -2.72
C ARG A 39 -11.21 7.04 -2.20
N MET A 40 -10.93 7.92 -1.25
CA MET A 40 -9.62 7.99 -0.57
C MET A 40 -9.26 6.66 0.10
N LEU A 41 -10.21 5.98 0.76
CA LEU A 41 -9.96 4.68 1.40
C LEU A 41 -9.65 3.57 0.39
N VAL A 42 -10.36 3.54 -0.75
CA VAL A 42 -10.09 2.58 -1.83
C VAL A 42 -8.70 2.81 -2.42
N GLU A 43 -8.34 4.06 -2.69
CA GLU A 43 -7.01 4.42 -3.20
C GLU A 43 -5.91 4.04 -2.19
N LEU A 44 -6.12 4.32 -0.90
CA LEU A 44 -5.18 3.94 0.16
C LEU A 44 -5.05 2.41 0.28
N ALA A 45 -6.15 1.66 0.21
CA ALA A 45 -6.13 0.21 0.24
C ALA A 45 -5.34 -0.38 -0.93
N ALA A 46 -5.48 0.20 -2.13
CA ALA A 46 -4.71 -0.19 -3.30
C ALA A 46 -3.20 0.06 -3.10
N GLN A 47 -2.81 1.21 -2.55
CA GLN A 47 -1.41 1.50 -2.24
C GLN A 47 -0.84 0.53 -1.18
N VAL A 48 -1.62 0.20 -0.14
CA VAL A 48 -1.23 -0.79 0.88
C VAL A 48 -1.03 -2.18 0.25
N TRP A 49 -1.85 -2.56 -0.73
CA TRP A 49 -1.68 -3.82 -1.44
C TRP A 49 -0.37 -3.85 -2.25
N ILE A 50 -0.07 -2.77 -2.99
CA ILE A 50 1.17 -2.66 -3.76
C ILE A 50 2.40 -2.81 -2.86
N ASP A 51 2.40 -2.15 -1.70
CA ASP A 51 3.49 -2.28 -0.73
C ASP A 51 3.60 -3.71 -0.16
N ARG A 52 2.45 -4.35 0.11
CA ARG A 52 2.41 -5.74 0.57
C ARG A 52 2.95 -6.71 -0.48
N GLU A 53 2.57 -6.54 -1.73
CA GLU A 53 3.07 -7.35 -2.85
C GLU A 53 4.58 -7.21 -2.97
N ARG A 54 5.10 -5.97 -2.88
CA ARG A 54 6.54 -5.73 -2.90
C ARG A 54 7.26 -6.41 -1.75
N LEU A 55 6.69 -6.43 -0.53
CA LEU A 55 7.26 -7.16 0.61
C LEU A 55 7.28 -8.68 0.34
N LEU A 56 6.20 -9.25 -0.21
CA LEU A 56 6.14 -10.67 -0.57
C LEU A 56 7.21 -11.05 -1.60
N VAL A 57 7.43 -10.20 -2.60
CA VAL A 57 8.49 -10.38 -3.60
C VAL A 57 9.87 -10.35 -2.94
N LEU A 58 10.13 -9.37 -2.07
CA LEU A 58 11.40 -9.27 -1.35
C LEU A 58 11.65 -10.48 -0.45
N GLU A 59 10.66 -10.91 0.32
CA GLU A 59 10.77 -12.11 1.16
C GLU A 59 11.05 -13.37 0.33
N THR A 60 10.38 -13.51 -0.82
CA THR A 60 10.58 -14.64 -1.74
C THR A 60 12.00 -14.65 -2.29
N LEU A 61 12.46 -13.53 -2.87
CA LEU A 61 13.81 -13.42 -3.43
C LEU A 61 14.89 -13.65 -2.37
N LEU A 62 14.74 -13.08 -1.17
CA LEU A 62 15.70 -13.28 -0.08
C LEU A 62 15.73 -14.72 0.42
N ALA A 63 14.60 -15.42 0.41
CA ALA A 63 14.52 -16.83 0.76
C ALA A 63 15.15 -17.73 -0.32
N GLU A 64 14.86 -17.47 -1.60
CA GLU A 64 15.46 -18.19 -2.74
C GLU A 64 17.00 -18.07 -2.75
N HIS A 65 17.51 -16.89 -2.38
CA HIS A 65 18.95 -16.65 -2.26
C HIS A 65 19.54 -17.10 -0.90
N GLY A 66 18.74 -17.67 -0.01
CA GLY A 66 19.19 -18.17 1.29
C GLY A 66 19.65 -17.07 2.27
N VAL A 67 19.27 -15.82 2.04
CA VAL A 67 19.66 -14.65 2.86
C VAL A 67 18.77 -14.54 4.11
N VAL A 68 17.47 -14.73 3.95
CA VAL A 68 16.49 -14.63 5.04
C VAL A 68 15.54 -15.82 4.96
N THR A 69 15.29 -16.50 6.09
CA THR A 69 14.26 -17.54 6.14
C THR A 69 12.94 -16.94 6.60
N ARG A 70 11.82 -17.53 6.16
CA ARG A 70 10.48 -17.14 6.65
C ARG A 70 10.39 -17.19 8.18
N ALA A 71 10.97 -18.22 8.79
CA ALA A 71 11.03 -18.35 10.25
C ALA A 71 11.82 -17.20 10.92
N ALA A 72 12.89 -16.69 10.28
CA ALA A 72 13.65 -15.56 10.79
C ALA A 72 12.83 -14.26 10.77
N VAL A 73 11.99 -14.05 9.73
CA VAL A 73 11.06 -12.91 9.67
C VAL A 73 10.01 -13.01 10.79
N GLU A 74 9.37 -14.17 10.93
CA GLU A 74 8.29 -14.39 11.90
C GLU A 74 8.78 -14.33 13.37
N SER A 75 10.04 -14.69 13.62
CA SER A 75 10.65 -14.64 14.96
C SER A 75 11.46 -13.37 15.24
N PHE A 76 11.52 -12.44 14.28
CA PHE A 76 12.30 -11.21 14.42
C PHE A 76 11.82 -10.40 15.62
N LYS A 77 12.77 -10.05 16.50
CA LYS A 77 12.54 -9.15 17.63
C LYS A 77 13.43 -7.92 17.45
N PRO A 78 12.85 -6.73 17.23
CA PRO A 78 13.64 -5.52 17.08
C PRO A 78 14.40 -5.23 18.38
N SER A 79 15.62 -4.71 18.24
CA SER A 79 16.34 -4.12 19.36
C SER A 79 15.60 -2.88 19.89
N VAL A 80 15.98 -2.40 21.07
CA VAL A 80 15.40 -1.18 21.65
C VAL A 80 15.54 0.00 20.69
N GLN A 81 16.70 0.12 20.03
CA GLN A 81 16.96 1.18 19.04
C GLN A 81 16.06 1.03 17.81
N GLN A 82 15.99 -0.17 17.22
CA GLN A 82 15.13 -0.42 16.05
C GLN A 82 13.65 -0.17 16.36
N ALA A 83 13.18 -0.56 17.56
CA ALA A 83 11.81 -0.31 17.98
C ALA A 83 11.49 1.20 18.07
N GLN A 84 12.45 2.02 18.51
CA GLN A 84 12.31 3.47 18.53
C GLN A 84 12.28 4.05 17.11
N GLU A 85 13.14 3.58 16.22
CA GLU A 85 13.16 3.97 14.80
C GLU A 85 11.83 3.60 14.11
N PHE A 86 11.32 2.38 14.30
CA PHE A 86 10.04 1.94 13.75
C PHE A 86 8.88 2.79 14.28
N LYS A 87 8.91 3.15 15.56
CA LYS A 87 7.91 4.05 16.15
C LYS A 87 7.95 5.44 15.51
N ALA A 88 9.14 5.99 15.27
CA ALA A 88 9.29 7.29 14.61
C ALA A 88 8.75 7.26 13.18
N GLN A 89 9.11 6.23 12.40
CA GLN A 89 8.60 6.03 11.04
C GLN A 89 7.09 5.88 11.01
N ARG A 90 6.51 5.09 11.92
CA ARG A 90 5.05 4.94 12.03
C ARG A 90 4.36 6.28 12.31
N ASN A 91 4.90 7.07 13.24
CA ASN A 91 4.33 8.37 13.58
C ASN A 91 4.39 9.34 12.39
N GLN A 92 5.49 9.35 11.64
CA GLN A 92 5.62 10.15 10.42
C GLN A 92 4.58 9.74 9.37
N PHE A 93 4.43 8.44 9.12
CA PHE A 93 3.43 7.93 8.18
C PHE A 93 2.01 8.35 8.56
N ILE A 94 1.64 8.25 9.84
CA ILE A 94 0.34 8.73 10.34
C ILE A 94 0.19 10.23 10.07
N GLU A 95 1.19 11.04 10.39
CA GLU A 95 1.11 12.50 10.16
C GLU A 95 0.91 12.84 8.67
N GLU A 96 1.55 12.10 7.77
CA GLU A 96 1.44 12.27 6.32
C GLU A 96 0.06 11.88 5.81
N VAL A 97 -0.47 10.71 6.22
CA VAL A 97 -1.81 10.23 5.82
C VAL A 97 -2.91 11.18 6.30
N PHE A 98 -2.84 11.64 7.55
CA PHE A 98 -3.87 12.49 8.16
C PHE A 98 -3.67 13.99 7.86
N LYS A 99 -2.61 14.37 7.13
CA LYS A 99 -2.35 15.77 6.75
C LYS A 99 -3.50 16.38 5.96
N SER A 100 -4.07 15.64 5.01
CA SER A 100 -5.18 16.10 4.14
C SER A 100 -6.45 16.41 4.93
N LEU A 101 -6.74 15.62 5.98
CA LEU A 101 -7.90 15.81 6.85
C LEU A 101 -7.78 17.05 7.75
N ARG A 102 -6.56 17.44 8.14
CA ARG A 102 -6.31 18.67 8.93
C ARG A 102 -6.50 19.96 8.14
N THR A 103 -6.48 19.89 6.82
CA THR A 103 -6.54 21.06 5.94
C THR A 103 -7.92 21.29 5.32
N ILE A 104 -8.94 20.52 5.73
CA ILE A 104 -10.31 20.71 5.23
C ILE A 104 -10.88 22.00 5.85
N PRO A 105 -11.21 23.02 5.04
CA PRO A 105 -11.90 24.19 5.55
C PRO A 105 -13.29 23.77 6.03
N VAL A 106 -13.56 23.95 7.32
CA VAL A 106 -14.94 23.93 7.83
C VAL A 106 -15.62 25.22 7.39
N GLY A 107 -16.53 25.10 6.42
CA GLY A 107 -17.45 26.16 6.02
C GLY A 107 -18.60 26.31 6.98
#